data_AF-A0A1H8YNP6-F1
#
_entry.id   AF-A0A1H8YNP6-F1
#
_cell.length_a   1.000
_cell.length_b   1.000
_cell.length_c   1.000
_cell.angle_alpha   90.00
_cell.angle_beta   90.00
_cell.angle_gamma   90.00
#
_symmetry.space_group_name_H-M   'P 1'
#
loop_
_entity.id
_entity.type
_entity.pdbx_description
1 polymer ?
#
loop_
_entity_poly.entity_id
_entity_poly.type
_entity_poly.pdbx_seq_one_letter_code
_entity_poly.pdbx_strand_id
1 'polypeptide(L)'
;MTVGDASASLTIHSCPPHRVRSVATILEDRGLIHREHVERRTLLIGLTCTPDLCSPGDLLDLADDLIDTAPEVSFTVYEDSTDEWLGSFCRYVPGLGRFVASTDHDGDAVFTAREVLELDQMSPGDRRAALGVPWSEAIAAMPTDDAVEPQPYNTRWDPASGKITALGAGPDGADVTITPACVTEVDDDGNLADTTAADAALAGNGFLRANPWEALNVTCRTWGTDVYLAPEDTPGSTGPTPGIQS
;
A
#
# COMPACT_ATOMS: atom_id res chain seq x y z
N MET A 1 -5.12 19.16 33.74
CA MET A 1 -5.92 18.15 33.04
C MET A 1 -5.04 17.67 31.92
N THR A 2 -4.31 16.59 32.17
CA THR A 2 -3.59 15.86 31.12
C THR A 2 -4.66 15.30 30.19
N VAL A 3 -4.64 15.72 28.93
CA VAL A 3 -5.38 15.02 27.88
C VAL A 3 -4.94 13.56 27.98
N GLY A 4 -5.88 12.64 28.19
CA GLY A 4 -5.54 11.22 28.19
C GLY A 4 -4.94 10.91 26.82
N ASP A 5 -3.67 10.54 26.78
CA ASP A 5 -3.01 10.17 25.54
C ASP A 5 -3.72 8.92 25.01
N ALA A 6 -4.52 9.09 23.96
CA ALA A 6 -5.13 7.96 23.26
C ALA A 6 -4.00 7.19 22.58
N SER A 7 -3.86 5.91 22.90
CA SER A 7 -2.93 5.04 22.19
C SER A 7 -3.49 4.73 20.81
N ALA A 8 -2.59 4.66 19.84
CA ALA A 8 -2.90 4.17 18.52
C ALA A 8 -2.14 2.87 18.26
N SER A 9 -2.59 2.11 17.27
CA SER A 9 -1.84 0.99 16.76
C SER A 9 -2.10 0.78 15.27
N LEU A 10 -1.10 0.21 14.59
CA LEU A 10 -1.16 -0.20 13.19
C LEU A 10 -0.77 -1.66 13.09
N THR A 11 -1.52 -2.43 12.32
CA THR A 11 -1.13 -3.79 11.91
C THR A 11 -1.17 -3.88 10.39
N ILE A 12 -0.06 -4.25 9.76
CA ILE A 12 -0.03 -4.60 8.33
C ILE A 12 -0.37 -6.07 8.19
N HIS A 13 -1.45 -6.39 7.46
CA HIS A 13 -1.95 -7.75 7.28
C HIS A 13 -1.44 -8.41 6.00
N SER A 14 -1.09 -7.60 5.00
CA SER A 14 -0.47 -8.08 3.76
C SER A 14 0.22 -6.91 3.09
N CYS A 15 1.41 -7.16 2.55
CA CYS A 15 2.17 -6.18 1.77
C CYS A 15 2.81 -6.91 0.59
N PRO A 16 2.53 -6.50 -0.67
CA PRO A 16 3.24 -7.06 -1.80
C PRO A 16 4.75 -6.84 -1.67
N PRO A 17 5.59 -7.82 -2.04
CA PRO A 17 7.04 -7.72 -1.88
C PRO A 17 7.65 -6.44 -2.48
N HIS A 18 7.16 -5.98 -3.64
CA HIS A 18 7.62 -4.75 -4.30
C HIS A 18 7.23 -3.45 -3.57
N ARG A 19 6.32 -3.50 -2.59
CA ARG A 19 5.87 -2.34 -1.79
C ARG A 19 6.52 -2.25 -0.41
N VAL A 20 7.23 -3.29 0.01
CA VAL A 20 7.84 -3.40 1.35
C VAL A 20 8.63 -2.14 1.71
N ARG A 21 9.50 -1.65 0.81
CA ARG A 21 10.31 -0.45 1.07
C ARG A 21 9.46 0.78 1.27
N SER A 22 8.55 1.08 0.35
CA SER A 22 7.72 2.29 0.41
C SER A 22 6.85 2.32 1.66
N VAL A 23 6.25 1.17 2.01
CA VAL A 23 5.48 1.04 3.25
C VAL A 23 6.40 1.24 4.45
N ALA A 24 7.54 0.54 4.52
CA ALA A 24 8.48 0.67 5.63
C ALA A 24 9.00 2.10 5.82
N THR A 25 9.25 2.85 4.73
CA THR A 25 9.62 4.27 4.79
C THR A 25 8.52 5.13 5.42
N ILE A 26 7.24 4.94 5.01
CA ILE A 26 6.12 5.66 5.64
C ILE A 26 6.06 5.36 7.15
N LEU A 27 6.23 4.09 7.53
CA LEU A 27 6.20 3.69 8.93
C LEU A 27 7.39 4.26 9.71
N GLU A 28 8.58 4.32 9.12
CA GLU A 28 9.77 4.95 9.72
C GLU A 28 9.55 6.46 9.92
N ASP A 29 9.08 7.16 8.89
CA ASP A 29 8.83 8.61 8.91
C ASP A 29 7.80 9.00 9.98
N ARG A 30 6.87 8.10 10.27
CA ARG A 30 5.83 8.24 11.31
C ARG A 30 6.26 7.68 12.67
N GLY A 31 7.49 7.18 12.81
CA GLY A 31 8.05 6.66 14.06
C GLY A 31 7.45 5.33 14.53
N LEU A 32 6.79 4.57 13.64
CA LEU A 32 6.14 3.29 13.95
C LEU A 32 7.11 2.10 13.91
N ILE A 33 8.21 2.21 13.16
CA ILE A 33 9.26 1.20 13.07
C ILE A 33 10.64 1.85 13.12
N HIS A 34 11.65 1.06 13.47
CA HIS A 34 13.05 1.49 13.40
C HIS A 34 13.60 1.38 11.98
N ARG A 35 14.56 2.28 11.67
CA ARG A 35 15.34 2.30 10.43
C ARG A 35 15.93 0.96 9.99
N GLU A 36 16.26 0.08 10.94
CA GLU A 36 16.80 -1.25 10.63
C GLU A 36 15.86 -2.11 9.76
N HIS A 37 14.53 -1.92 9.87
CA HIS A 37 13.56 -2.66 9.06
C HIS A 37 13.59 -2.19 7.61
N VAL A 38 13.73 -0.88 7.39
CA VAL A 38 13.91 -0.28 6.06
C VAL A 38 15.21 -0.77 5.43
N GLU A 39 16.31 -0.77 6.19
CA GLU A 39 17.62 -1.23 5.71
C GLU A 39 17.64 -2.74 5.41
N ARG A 40 16.92 -3.56 6.20
CA ARG A 40 16.74 -5.00 5.97
C ARG A 40 15.72 -5.32 4.89
N ARG A 41 14.99 -4.32 4.37
CA ARG A 41 13.96 -4.48 3.34
C ARG A 41 12.96 -5.59 3.68
N THR A 42 12.57 -5.64 4.94
CA THR A 42 11.65 -6.66 5.48
C THR A 42 10.57 -5.96 6.30
N LEU A 43 9.32 -6.37 6.10
CA LEU A 43 8.18 -5.90 6.87
C LEU A 43 7.56 -7.09 7.61
N LEU A 44 7.44 -6.95 8.93
CA LEU A 44 6.81 -7.97 9.76
C LEU A 44 5.29 -7.89 9.58
N ILE A 45 4.68 -8.98 9.12
CA ILE A 45 3.24 -9.04 8.84
C ILE A 45 2.50 -9.55 10.09
N GLY A 46 1.35 -8.95 10.39
CA GLY A 46 0.54 -9.28 11.55
C GLY A 46 1.08 -8.76 12.89
N LEU A 47 2.24 -8.11 12.89
CA LEU A 47 2.75 -7.44 14.09
C LEU A 47 2.06 -6.09 14.27
N THR A 48 1.55 -5.85 15.48
CA THR A 48 0.98 -4.57 15.87
C THR A 48 2.09 -3.60 16.28
N CYS A 49 2.21 -2.49 15.56
CA CYS A 49 3.07 -1.36 15.87
C CYS A 49 2.28 -0.31 16.63
N THR A 50 2.78 0.15 17.77
CA THR A 50 2.19 1.23 18.56
C THR A 50 3.11 2.46 18.47
N PRO A 51 2.69 3.58 17.85
CA PRO A 51 3.47 4.80 17.88
C PRO A 51 3.53 5.35 19.30
N ASP A 52 4.65 5.95 19.67
CA ASP A 52 4.84 6.52 21.00
C ASP A 52 3.84 7.66 21.29
N LEU A 53 3.41 8.41 20.27
CA LEU A 53 2.39 9.46 20.34
C LEU A 53 1.73 9.66 18.97
N CYS A 54 0.40 9.60 18.89
CA CYS A 54 -0.37 10.06 17.73
C CYS A 54 -1.38 11.12 18.18
N SER A 55 -1.47 12.22 17.43
CA SER A 55 -2.57 13.16 17.63
C SER A 55 -3.85 12.55 17.04
N PRO A 56 -5.03 12.84 17.62
CA PRO A 56 -6.30 12.50 16.98
C PRO A 56 -6.33 13.09 15.56
N GLY A 57 -6.57 12.24 14.56
CA GLY A 57 -6.55 12.61 13.13
C GLY A 57 -5.31 12.13 12.36
N ASP A 58 -4.15 11.98 13.01
CA ASP A 58 -2.90 11.54 12.36
C ASP A 58 -3.04 10.14 11.73
N LEU A 59 -3.98 9.34 12.24
CA LEU A 59 -4.25 7.97 11.81
C LEU A 59 -4.98 7.88 10.47
N LEU A 60 -5.89 8.81 10.18
CA LEU A 60 -6.53 8.86 8.88
C LEU A 60 -5.55 9.29 7.80
N ASP A 61 -4.68 10.27 8.13
CA ASP A 61 -3.59 10.70 7.25
C ASP A 61 -2.60 9.57 7.00
N LEU A 62 -2.23 8.78 8.03
CA LEU A 62 -1.41 7.58 7.85
C LEU A 62 -2.08 6.57 6.91
N ALA A 63 -3.38 6.33 7.10
CA ALA A 63 -4.12 5.41 6.25
C ALA A 63 -4.18 5.93 4.79
N ASP A 64 -4.34 7.24 4.58
CA ASP A 64 -4.31 7.86 3.25
C ASP A 64 -2.92 7.73 2.60
N ASP A 65 -1.84 8.03 3.33
CA ASP A 65 -0.47 7.86 2.84
C ASP A 65 -0.18 6.42 2.39
N LEU A 66 -0.64 5.44 3.17
CA LEU A 66 -0.50 4.02 2.85
C LEU A 66 -1.30 3.63 1.60
N ILE A 67 -2.54 4.10 1.46
CA ILE A 67 -3.39 3.81 0.31
C ILE A 67 -2.84 4.45 -0.97
N ASP A 68 -2.39 5.70 -0.88
CA ASP A 68 -1.88 6.45 -2.04
C ASP A 68 -0.55 5.87 -2.52
N THR A 69 0.32 5.45 -1.59
CA THR A 69 1.65 4.92 -1.93
C THR A 69 1.63 3.43 -2.29
N ALA A 70 0.79 2.64 -1.62
CA ALA A 70 0.73 1.20 -1.77
C ALA A 70 -0.74 0.71 -1.72
N PRO A 71 -1.56 0.98 -2.75
CA PRO A 71 -2.99 0.61 -2.77
C PRO A 71 -3.25 -0.90 -2.74
N GLU A 72 -2.20 -1.70 -2.86
CA GLU A 72 -2.21 -3.16 -2.82
C GLU A 72 -1.93 -3.71 -1.40
N VAL A 73 -1.61 -2.84 -0.43
CA VAL A 73 -1.38 -3.21 0.98
C VAL A 73 -2.71 -3.43 1.70
N SER A 74 -2.74 -4.33 2.67
CA SER A 74 -3.87 -4.52 3.59
C SER A 74 -3.45 -4.21 5.01
N PHE A 75 -4.25 -3.46 5.74
CA PHE A 75 -3.89 -3.01 7.09
C PHE A 75 -5.09 -2.70 7.97
N THR A 76 -4.83 -2.58 9.28
CA THR A 76 -5.75 -2.03 10.26
C THR A 76 -5.02 -0.98 11.08
N VAL A 77 -5.56 0.23 11.10
CA VAL A 77 -5.20 1.26 12.07
C VAL A 77 -6.30 1.28 13.14
N TYR A 78 -5.91 1.33 14.40
CA TYR A 78 -6.79 1.35 15.56
C TYR A 78 -6.40 2.50 16.49
N GLU A 79 -7.39 3.17 17.03
CA GLU A 79 -7.30 4.20 18.06
C GLU A 79 -8.07 3.71 19.28
N ASP A 80 -7.39 3.61 20.41
CA ASP A 80 -7.97 3.13 21.65
C ASP A 80 -9.07 4.09 22.13
N SER A 81 -10.13 3.54 22.73
CA SER A 81 -11.10 4.36 23.45
C SER A 81 -10.46 4.95 24.70
N THR A 82 -10.94 6.11 25.10
CA THR A 82 -10.63 6.70 26.42
C THR A 82 -11.88 6.69 27.29
N ASP A 83 -11.74 7.09 28.56
CA ASP A 83 -12.89 7.25 29.46
C ASP A 83 -13.93 8.26 28.94
N GLU A 84 -13.52 9.18 28.05
CA GLU A 84 -14.34 10.27 27.54
C GLU A 84 -14.82 10.06 26.09
N TRP A 85 -14.15 9.20 25.32
CA TRP A 85 -14.34 9.08 23.87
C TRP A 85 -14.28 7.61 23.43
N LEU A 86 -15.15 7.24 22.49
CA LEU A 86 -15.07 5.98 21.78
C LEU A 86 -13.76 5.90 20.99
N GLY A 87 -13.23 4.69 20.85
CA GLY A 87 -12.13 4.43 19.95
C GLY A 87 -12.58 4.43 18.50
N SER A 88 -11.66 4.15 17.59
CA SER A 88 -11.98 3.98 16.17
C SER A 88 -11.03 2.99 15.51
N PHE A 89 -11.45 2.38 14.41
CA PHE A 89 -10.50 1.75 13.49
C PHE A 89 -10.76 2.15 12.05
N CYS A 90 -9.72 2.00 11.24
CA CYS A 90 -9.75 1.98 9.80
C CYS A 90 -9.14 0.67 9.30
N ARG A 91 -9.93 -0.14 8.60
CA ARG A 91 -9.47 -1.33 7.87
C ARG A 91 -9.42 -1.02 6.40
N TYR A 92 -8.33 -1.39 5.75
CA TYR A 92 -8.21 -1.31 4.30
C TYR A 92 -7.79 -2.67 3.74
N VAL A 93 -8.54 -3.12 2.74
CA VAL A 93 -8.25 -4.33 1.98
C VAL A 93 -8.43 -3.99 0.49
N PRO A 94 -7.43 -4.26 -0.37
CA PRO A 94 -7.53 -4.01 -1.80
C PRO A 94 -8.76 -4.69 -2.40
N GLY A 95 -9.50 -3.97 -3.25
CA GLY A 95 -10.74 -4.44 -3.86
C GLY A 95 -11.99 -4.32 -2.98
N LEU A 96 -11.86 -4.31 -1.65
CA LEU A 96 -12.97 -3.97 -0.73
C LEU A 96 -12.98 -2.47 -0.38
N GLY A 97 -11.81 -1.83 -0.39
CA GLY A 97 -11.65 -0.42 -0.04
C GLY A 97 -11.52 -0.20 1.47
N ARG A 98 -11.85 1.01 1.91
CA ARG A 98 -11.75 1.45 3.31
C ARG A 98 -13.05 1.16 4.07
N PHE A 99 -12.92 0.62 5.28
CA PHE A 99 -14.00 0.46 6.25
C PHE A 99 -13.61 1.11 7.59
N VAL A 100 -14.47 1.98 8.10
CA VAL A 100 -14.23 2.75 9.33
C VAL A 100 -15.41 2.54 10.28
N ALA A 101 -15.11 2.34 11.57
CA ALA A 101 -16.12 2.28 12.62
C ALA A 101 -15.59 2.85 13.93
N SER A 102 -16.51 3.37 14.75
CA SER A 102 -16.23 3.65 16.16
C SER A 102 -16.21 2.35 16.94
N THR A 103 -15.38 2.29 17.98
CA THR A 103 -15.23 1.11 18.83
C THR A 103 -15.42 1.40 20.31
N ASP A 104 -15.76 0.35 21.06
CA ASP A 104 -15.62 0.36 22.51
C ASP A 104 -14.18 0.06 22.95
N HIS A 105 -14.03 -0.14 24.26
CA HIS A 105 -12.76 -0.47 24.93
C HIS A 105 -12.19 -1.85 24.60
N ASP A 106 -13.01 -2.75 24.04
CA ASP A 106 -12.55 -4.07 23.58
C ASP A 106 -12.13 -4.02 22.11
N GLY A 107 -12.28 -2.87 21.45
CA GLY A 107 -12.03 -2.69 20.02
C GLY A 107 -13.17 -3.19 19.13
N ASP A 108 -14.32 -3.51 19.72
CA ASP A 108 -15.50 -3.97 19.00
C ASP A 108 -16.26 -2.78 18.41
N ALA A 109 -16.73 -2.94 17.17
CA ALA A 109 -17.48 -1.88 16.49
C ALA A 109 -18.81 -1.63 17.21
N VAL A 110 -19.08 -0.37 17.53
CA VAL A 110 -20.31 0.07 18.19
C VAL A 110 -21.20 0.87 17.25
N PHE A 111 -22.51 0.73 17.45
CA PHE A 111 -23.52 1.36 16.62
C PHE A 111 -24.57 2.05 17.49
N THR A 112 -24.99 3.22 17.06
CA THR A 112 -26.14 3.92 17.64
C THR A 112 -27.43 3.15 17.35
N ALA A 113 -28.46 3.38 18.17
CA ALA A 113 -29.79 2.78 17.94
C ALA A 113 -30.34 3.11 16.54
N ARG A 114 -30.03 4.30 15.99
CA ARG A 114 -30.42 4.69 14.64
C ARG A 114 -29.74 3.83 13.58
N GLU A 115 -28.43 3.64 13.68
CA GLU A 115 -27.66 2.81 12.75
C GLU A 115 -28.12 1.35 12.78
N VAL A 116 -28.44 0.81 13.97
CA VAL A 116 -29.01 -0.55 14.08
C VAL A 116 -30.35 -0.67 13.33
N LEU A 117 -31.22 0.32 13.43
CA LEU A 117 -32.49 0.33 12.69
C LEU A 117 -32.28 0.46 11.17
N GLU A 118 -31.29 1.24 10.75
CA GLU A 118 -30.90 1.35 9.33
C GLU A 118 -30.36 0.02 8.79
N LEU A 119 -29.47 -0.64 9.54
CA LEU A 119 -28.93 -1.96 9.22
C LEU A 119 -30.04 -3.02 9.10
N ASP A 120 -31.08 -2.95 9.92
CA ASP A 120 -32.19 -3.91 9.89
C ASP A 120 -33.03 -3.83 8.60
N GLN A 121 -33.05 -2.66 7.94
CA GLN A 121 -33.73 -2.48 6.65
C GLN A 121 -32.89 -2.90 5.44
N MET A 122 -31.60 -3.18 5.64
CA MET A 122 -30.68 -3.59 4.57
C MET A 122 -30.86 -5.06 4.19
N SER A 123 -30.49 -5.39 2.95
CA SER A 123 -30.33 -6.77 2.51
C SER A 123 -29.27 -7.50 3.33
N PRO A 124 -29.29 -8.84 3.46
CA PRO A 124 -28.27 -9.56 4.23
C PRO A 124 -26.84 -9.30 3.77
N GLY A 125 -26.62 -9.13 2.46
CA GLY A 125 -25.30 -8.82 1.90
C GLY A 125 -24.82 -7.42 2.29
N ASP A 126 -25.67 -6.41 2.07
CA ASP A 126 -25.34 -5.02 2.39
C ASP A 126 -25.13 -4.82 3.89
N ARG A 127 -25.95 -5.49 4.72
CA ARG A 127 -25.80 -5.50 6.18
C ARG A 127 -24.45 -6.06 6.60
N ARG A 128 -24.03 -7.19 6.03
CA ARG A 128 -22.71 -7.78 6.32
C ARG A 128 -21.58 -6.84 5.93
N ALA A 129 -21.68 -6.19 4.77
CA ALA A 129 -20.69 -5.22 4.32
C ALA A 129 -20.64 -3.99 5.26
N ALA A 130 -21.79 -3.45 5.65
CA ALA A 130 -21.88 -2.33 6.59
C ALA A 130 -21.36 -2.67 8.00
N LEU A 131 -21.39 -3.95 8.38
CA LEU A 131 -20.78 -4.46 9.62
C LEU A 131 -19.29 -4.79 9.49
N GLY A 132 -18.68 -4.56 8.31
CA GLY A 132 -17.26 -4.82 8.09
C GLY A 132 -16.88 -6.30 7.98
N VAL A 133 -17.85 -7.21 7.91
CA VAL A 133 -17.61 -8.66 7.91
C VAL A 133 -16.69 -9.10 6.77
N PRO A 134 -16.87 -8.63 5.51
CA PRO A 134 -15.95 -9.00 4.42
C PRO A 134 -14.49 -8.62 4.68
N TRP A 135 -14.23 -7.49 5.34
CA TRP A 135 -12.87 -7.05 5.68
C TRP A 135 -12.24 -7.98 6.72
N SER A 136 -12.99 -8.32 7.78
CA SER A 136 -12.53 -9.25 8.81
C SER A 136 -12.24 -10.64 8.23
N GLU A 137 -13.13 -11.16 7.39
CA GLU A 137 -12.95 -12.44 6.72
C GLU A 137 -11.73 -12.43 5.78
N ALA A 138 -11.54 -11.34 5.02
CA ALA A 138 -10.39 -11.20 4.13
C ALA A 138 -9.07 -11.14 4.91
N ILE A 139 -9.00 -10.32 5.97
CA ILE A 139 -7.81 -10.22 6.84
C ILE A 139 -7.49 -11.56 7.50
N ALA A 140 -8.49 -12.27 8.02
CA ALA A 140 -8.29 -13.57 8.66
C ALA A 140 -7.77 -14.65 7.70
N ALA A 141 -7.98 -14.48 6.39
CA ALA A 141 -7.49 -15.39 5.36
C ALA A 141 -6.09 -15.04 4.83
N MET A 142 -5.50 -13.91 5.24
CA MET A 142 -4.19 -13.47 4.76
C MET A 142 -3.03 -14.30 5.36
N PRO A 143 -1.94 -14.50 4.61
CA PRO A 143 -0.74 -15.12 5.14
C PRO A 143 -0.12 -14.24 6.23
N THR A 144 0.57 -14.88 7.18
CA THR A 144 1.25 -14.20 8.30
C THR A 144 2.77 -14.21 8.15
N ASP A 145 3.27 -14.67 7.00
CA ASP A 145 4.70 -14.66 6.70
C ASP A 145 5.21 -13.23 6.48
N ASP A 146 6.44 -12.97 6.92
CA ASP A 146 7.09 -11.69 6.70
C ASP A 146 7.21 -11.38 5.20
N ALA A 147 6.96 -10.11 4.84
CA ALA A 147 7.14 -9.65 3.48
C ALA A 147 8.59 -9.19 3.29
N VAL A 148 9.30 -9.84 2.36
CA VAL A 148 10.68 -9.50 2.01
C VAL A 148 10.71 -8.85 0.64
N GLU A 149 11.32 -7.67 0.54
CA GLU A 149 11.51 -7.00 -0.75
C GLU A 149 12.45 -7.82 -1.65
N PRO A 150 12.07 -8.11 -2.90
CA PRO A 150 12.97 -8.76 -3.84
C PRO A 150 14.10 -7.79 -4.22
N GLN A 151 15.18 -8.32 -4.78
CA GLN A 151 16.26 -7.48 -5.30
C GLN A 151 15.72 -6.65 -6.50
N PRO A 152 15.75 -5.31 -6.45
CA PRO A 152 15.35 -4.49 -7.58
C PRO A 152 16.41 -4.52 -8.69
N TYR A 153 15.94 -4.26 -9.91
CA TYR A 153 16.76 -3.94 -11.07
C TYR A 153 16.82 -2.43 -11.25
N ASN A 154 18.01 -1.91 -11.50
CA ASN A 154 18.18 -0.50 -11.85
C ASN A 154 17.68 -0.27 -13.27
N THR A 155 16.98 0.82 -13.51
CA THR A 155 16.61 1.25 -14.86
C THR A 155 17.29 2.55 -15.27
N ARG A 156 17.42 2.73 -16.58
CA ARG A 156 17.83 3.98 -17.21
C ARG A 156 16.83 4.34 -18.27
N TRP A 157 16.31 5.55 -18.23
CA TRP A 157 15.44 6.12 -19.24
C TRP A 157 16.08 7.34 -19.86
N ASP A 158 16.11 7.36 -21.19
CA ASP A 158 16.44 8.53 -21.99
C ASP A 158 15.15 9.06 -22.65
N PRO A 159 14.52 10.09 -22.06
CA PRO A 159 13.34 10.73 -22.61
C PRO A 159 13.47 11.16 -24.06
N ALA A 160 14.64 11.64 -24.50
CA ALA A 160 14.82 12.16 -25.85
C ALA A 160 14.71 11.06 -26.91
N SER A 161 15.16 9.85 -26.59
CA SER A 161 14.98 8.67 -27.46
C SER A 161 13.78 7.80 -27.08
N GLY A 162 13.13 8.09 -25.96
CA GLY A 162 12.16 7.23 -25.30
C GLY A 162 12.78 5.99 -24.64
N LYS A 163 14.02 5.61 -24.94
CA LYS A 163 14.57 4.30 -24.59
C LYS A 163 14.66 4.08 -23.08
N ILE A 164 14.07 2.98 -22.59
CA ILE A 164 14.22 2.48 -21.22
C ILE A 164 15.10 1.23 -21.25
N THR A 165 16.04 1.12 -20.32
CA THR A 165 16.92 -0.05 -20.17
C THR A 165 16.85 -0.53 -18.73
N ALA A 166 16.32 -1.73 -18.49
CA ALA A 166 16.39 -2.40 -17.21
C ALA A 166 17.69 -3.23 -17.14
N LEU A 167 18.59 -2.84 -16.25
CA LEU A 167 19.95 -3.36 -16.17
C LEU A 167 19.95 -4.74 -15.51
N GLY A 168 20.52 -5.71 -16.22
CA GLY A 168 20.64 -7.09 -15.74
C GLY A 168 19.33 -7.84 -15.51
N ALA A 169 18.21 -7.35 -16.05
CA ALA A 169 16.89 -7.94 -15.85
C ALA A 169 16.53 -9.07 -16.81
N GLY A 170 17.35 -9.31 -17.83
CA GLY A 170 17.13 -10.31 -18.86
C GLY A 170 17.65 -11.69 -18.46
N PRO A 171 17.38 -12.72 -19.29
CA PRO A 171 18.00 -14.03 -19.15
C PRO A 171 19.52 -13.88 -19.04
N ASP A 172 20.13 -14.64 -18.14
CA ASP A 172 21.58 -14.62 -17.87
C ASP A 172 22.13 -13.27 -17.36
N GLY A 173 21.26 -12.36 -16.87
CA GLY A 173 21.66 -11.04 -16.39
C GLY A 173 21.97 -10.05 -17.50
N ALA A 174 21.40 -10.23 -18.69
CA ALA A 174 21.49 -9.27 -19.78
C ALA A 174 20.60 -8.03 -19.54
N ASP A 175 20.91 -6.90 -20.19
CA ASP A 175 20.07 -5.72 -20.14
C ASP A 175 18.81 -5.90 -21.01
N VAL A 176 17.65 -5.49 -20.51
CA VAL A 176 16.39 -5.47 -21.26
C VAL A 176 16.14 -4.05 -21.74
N THR A 177 16.06 -3.87 -23.07
CA THR A 177 15.71 -2.58 -23.67
C THR A 177 14.23 -2.55 -24.04
N ILE A 178 13.54 -1.51 -23.60
CA ILE A 178 12.13 -1.24 -23.87
C ILE A 178 12.05 0.09 -24.62
N THR A 179 11.31 0.11 -25.72
CA THR A 179 11.06 1.33 -26.50
C THR A 179 9.59 1.72 -26.33
N PRO A 180 9.24 2.66 -25.43
CA PRO A 180 7.89 3.16 -25.30
C PRO A 180 7.42 3.80 -26.61
N ALA A 181 6.10 3.79 -26.81
CA ALA A 181 5.49 4.36 -28.00
C ALA A 181 5.54 5.90 -28.04
N CYS A 182 5.78 6.57 -26.91
CA CYS A 182 5.89 8.01 -26.86
C CYS A 182 7.21 8.49 -26.23
N VAL A 183 7.57 9.71 -26.62
CA VAL A 183 8.72 10.49 -26.19
C VAL A 183 8.16 11.53 -25.23
N THR A 184 8.75 11.71 -24.05
CA THR A 184 8.33 12.77 -23.12
C THR A 184 9.25 13.97 -23.25
N GLU A 185 8.69 15.16 -23.12
CA GLU A 185 9.47 16.41 -23.08
C GLU A 185 9.99 16.65 -21.65
N VAL A 186 11.18 17.24 -21.60
CA VAL A 186 11.85 17.66 -20.37
C VAL A 186 11.83 19.18 -20.42
N ASP A 187 11.31 19.82 -19.37
CA ASP A 187 11.29 21.28 -19.31
C ASP A 187 12.69 21.87 -19.11
N ASP A 188 12.82 23.19 -19.23
CA ASP A 188 14.10 23.90 -19.07
C ASP A 188 14.69 23.76 -17.65
N ASP A 189 13.88 23.37 -16.68
CA ASP A 189 14.27 23.12 -15.29
C ASP A 189 14.67 21.65 -15.04
N GLY A 190 14.59 20.78 -16.06
CA GLY A 190 14.96 19.38 -15.98
C GLY A 190 13.88 18.46 -15.39
N ASN A 191 12.64 18.93 -15.29
CA ASN A 191 11.51 18.12 -14.82
C ASN A 191 10.90 17.34 -15.99
N LEU A 192 10.45 16.12 -15.67
CA LEU A 192 9.70 15.29 -16.60
C LEU A 192 8.24 15.76 -16.64
N ALA A 193 7.74 16.14 -17.82
CA ALA A 193 6.36 16.60 -17.97
C ALA A 193 5.34 15.49 -17.69
N ASP A 194 5.62 14.26 -18.14
CA ASP A 194 4.78 13.08 -17.91
C ASP A 194 5.62 11.79 -17.92
N THR A 195 5.36 10.90 -16.95
CA THR A 195 6.01 9.59 -16.82
C THR A 195 5.08 8.41 -17.15
N THR A 196 3.79 8.70 -17.40
CA THR A 196 2.73 7.69 -17.57
C THR A 196 3.05 6.67 -18.66
N ALA A 197 3.58 7.12 -19.79
CA ALA A 197 3.90 6.22 -20.89
C ALA A 197 5.15 5.37 -20.65
N ALA A 198 6.14 5.89 -19.91
CA ALA A 198 7.29 5.11 -19.48
C ALA A 198 6.87 4.02 -18.50
N ASP A 199 6.02 4.37 -17.54
CA ASP A 199 5.44 3.45 -16.56
C ASP A 199 4.57 2.38 -17.26
N ALA A 200 3.74 2.76 -18.22
CA ALA A 200 2.93 1.83 -19.01
C ALA A 200 3.79 0.90 -19.88
N ALA A 201 4.91 1.38 -20.42
CA ALA A 201 5.83 0.56 -21.19
C ALA A 201 6.60 -0.44 -20.32
N LEU A 202 7.02 -0.04 -19.11
CA LEU A 202 7.56 -0.96 -18.10
C LEU A 202 6.54 -2.04 -17.75
N ALA A 203 5.31 -1.64 -17.40
CA ALA A 203 4.23 -2.57 -17.06
C ALA A 203 3.92 -3.55 -18.20
N GLY A 204 3.84 -3.07 -19.45
CA GLY A 204 3.63 -3.90 -20.63
C GLY A 204 4.76 -4.89 -20.94
N ASN A 205 5.93 -4.71 -20.31
CA ASN A 205 7.08 -5.62 -20.41
C ASN A 205 7.31 -6.40 -19.10
N GLY A 206 6.31 -6.46 -18.21
CA GLY A 206 6.38 -7.24 -16.99
C GLY A 206 7.27 -6.61 -15.91
N PHE A 207 7.39 -5.28 -15.89
CA PHE A 207 8.09 -4.57 -14.82
C PHE A 207 7.14 -3.72 -13.98
N LEU A 208 7.34 -3.73 -12.67
CA LEU A 208 6.67 -2.84 -11.72
C LEU A 208 7.66 -1.80 -11.21
N ARG A 209 7.32 -0.52 -11.35
CA ARG A 209 8.16 0.57 -10.85
C ARG A 209 8.11 0.63 -9.32
N ALA A 210 9.28 0.68 -8.69
CA ALA A 210 9.44 0.76 -7.24
C ALA A 210 9.43 2.19 -6.71
N ASN A 211 10.14 3.10 -7.39
CA ASN A 211 10.38 4.47 -6.94
C ASN A 211 9.98 5.50 -8.01
N PRO A 212 9.81 6.79 -7.67
CA PRO A 212 9.74 7.86 -8.66
C PRO A 212 10.96 7.88 -9.59
N TRP A 213 10.82 8.52 -10.76
CA TRP A 213 11.94 8.74 -11.67
C TRP A 213 12.84 9.85 -11.14
N GLU A 214 14.14 9.57 -11.01
CA GLU A 214 15.14 10.53 -10.54
C GLU A 214 16.19 10.81 -11.62
N ALA A 215 16.67 12.05 -11.72
CA ALA A 215 17.71 12.41 -12.67
C ALA A 215 19.04 11.75 -12.28
N LEU A 216 19.64 10.99 -13.20
CA LEU A 216 20.93 10.31 -13.01
C LEU A 216 22.13 11.19 -13.36
N ASN A 217 21.89 12.34 -13.98
CA ASN A 217 22.95 13.28 -14.36
C ASN A 217 22.50 14.73 -14.20
N VAL A 218 23.50 15.61 -14.05
CA VAL A 218 23.29 17.07 -13.90
C VAL A 218 22.70 17.74 -15.14
N THR A 219 22.70 17.05 -16.28
CA THR A 219 22.13 17.58 -17.52
C THR A 219 20.65 17.24 -17.67
N CYS A 220 20.07 16.49 -16.72
CA CYS A 220 18.72 15.94 -16.79
C CYS A 220 18.45 15.39 -18.19
N ARG A 221 19.29 14.45 -18.63
CA ARG A 221 19.11 13.72 -19.91
C ARG A 221 18.85 12.24 -19.73
N THR A 222 19.15 11.73 -18.54
CA THR A 222 18.88 10.34 -18.20
C THR A 222 18.28 10.28 -16.81
N TRP A 223 17.24 9.48 -16.67
CA TRP A 223 16.55 9.24 -15.42
C TRP A 223 16.68 7.77 -15.04
N GLY A 224 16.54 7.48 -13.77
CA GLY A 224 16.59 6.14 -13.24
C GLY A 224 15.50 5.93 -12.20
N THR A 225 15.10 4.68 -12.10
CA THR A 225 14.29 4.17 -10.99
C THR A 225 14.63 2.70 -10.77
N ASP A 226 14.27 2.19 -9.61
CA ASP A 226 14.27 0.74 -9.35
C ASP A 226 12.99 0.13 -9.94
N VAL A 227 13.10 -1.06 -10.52
CA VAL A 227 11.96 -1.87 -10.95
C VAL A 227 12.08 -3.29 -10.44
N TYR A 228 10.94 -3.94 -10.31
CA TYR A 228 10.85 -5.38 -10.06
C TYR A 228 10.25 -6.07 -11.26
N LEU A 229 10.53 -7.36 -11.40
CA LEU A 229 9.73 -8.19 -12.29
C LEU A 229 8.33 -8.30 -11.68
N ALA A 230 7.31 -8.03 -12.49
CA ALA A 230 5.95 -8.35 -12.13
C ALA A 230 5.89 -9.85 -11.83
N PRO A 231 5.19 -10.28 -10.77
CA PRO A 231 4.95 -11.70 -10.57
C PRO A 231 4.32 -12.24 -11.85
N GLU A 232 4.85 -13.36 -12.37
CA GLU A 232 4.24 -14.00 -13.53
C GLU A 232 2.77 -14.23 -13.17
N ASP A 233 1.86 -13.61 -13.93
CA ASP A 233 0.43 -13.88 -13.87
C ASP A 233 0.29 -15.38 -14.07
N THR A 234 0.29 -16.14 -12.98
CA THR A 234 0.23 -17.58 -13.04
C THR A 234 -1.17 -17.84 -13.55
N PRO A 235 -1.36 -18.30 -14.79
CA PRO A 235 -2.69 -18.49 -15.34
C PRO A 235 -3.28 -19.70 -14.62
N GLY A 236 -3.95 -19.47 -13.49
CA GLY A 236 -4.39 -20.55 -12.60
C GLY A 236 -5.02 -20.14 -11.27
N SER A 237 -4.71 -18.96 -10.71
CA SER A 237 -5.38 -18.52 -9.47
C SER A 237 -6.73 -17.87 -9.78
N THR A 238 -7.70 -18.71 -10.12
CA THR A 238 -9.12 -18.33 -9.99
C THR A 238 -9.39 -18.20 -8.50
N GLY A 239 -9.44 -16.95 -8.02
CA GLY A 239 -9.96 -16.67 -6.68
C GLY A 239 -11.33 -17.34 -6.50
N PRO A 240 -11.70 -17.74 -5.28
CA PRO A 240 -12.95 -18.43 -5.04
C PRO A 240 -14.10 -17.57 -5.57
N THR A 241 -14.78 -18.07 -6.60
CA THR A 241 -16.03 -17.46 -7.06
C THR A 241 -16.97 -17.47 -5.86
N PRO A 242 -17.48 -16.32 -5.38
CA PRO A 242 -18.41 -16.31 -4.28
C PRO A 242 -19.67 -17.03 -4.75
N GLY A 243 -19.85 -18.25 -4.26
CA GLY A 243 -21.05 -19.04 -4.50
C GLY A 243 -22.22 -18.34 -3.84
N ILE A 244 -23.00 -17.61 -4.63
CA ILE A 244 -24.34 -17.17 -4.24
C ILE A 244 -25.20 -18.43 -4.17
N GLN A 245 -25.35 -18.99 -2.97
CA GLN A 245 -26.42 -19.95 -2.72
C GLN A 245 -27.72 -19.17 -2.51
N SER A 246 -28.69 -19.49 -3.36
CA SER A 246 -30.07 -18.97 -3.35
C SER A 246 -30.91 -19.63 -2.26
#